data_AF-A0A5C8TIQ5-F1
#
_entry.id   AF-A0A5C8TIQ5-F1
#
_cell.length_a   1.000
_cell.length_b   1.000
_cell.length_c   1.000
_cell.angle_alpha   90.00
_cell.angle_beta   90.00
_cell.angle_gamma   90.00
#
_symmetry.space_group_name_H-M   'P 1'
#
loop_
_entity.id
_entity.type
_entity.pdbx_description
1 polymer ?
#
loop_
_entity_poly.entity_id
_entity_poly.type
_entity_poly.pdbx_seq_one_letter_code
_entity_poly.pdbx_strand_id
1 'polypeptide(L)'
;MECGSQERGKRDVLPCARFPGIKEPLTMPAWFPQCEELGMPSEKQVWLAADEVHQTGERVTQERVIALLQKRGRGGSTRQVGPHLLSWKVARNYRPRLEVKGLPERLQGELVAFVERVWDVALVEASLRYKDDRLKVEIEGRAARELMDETFVNEEVAIRENETLKSRLAEMEVEMAALRKRVSDMVAHEFWDRVMREIEGVLPESGWVPDHGVLDLLPPSLAREAIARDKPLTRGRLNKQMGIRVTHTKYFVSEEREDGGTFYRRRAG
;
A
#
# COMPACT_ATOMS: atom_id res chain seq x y z
N MET A 1 1.14 9.41 0.58
CA MET A 1 2.52 9.63 0.13
C MET A 1 3.17 8.26 0.02
N GLU A 2 3.20 7.73 -1.19
CA GLU A 2 3.77 6.44 -1.53
C GLU A 2 5.26 6.62 -1.84
N CYS A 3 6.10 5.80 -1.23
CA CYS A 3 7.53 5.68 -1.51
C CYS A 3 7.93 4.31 -0.95
N GLY A 4 8.42 3.31 -1.66
CA GLY A 4 8.91 3.20 -3.03
C GLY A 4 9.75 1.93 -3.00
N SER A 5 9.21 0.82 -3.52
CA SER A 5 9.83 -0.50 -3.55
C SER A 5 11.17 -0.47 -4.29
N GLN A 6 12.22 -1.05 -3.70
CA GLN A 6 13.47 -1.30 -4.40
C GLN A 6 13.82 -2.78 -4.29
N GLU A 7 13.54 -3.49 -5.39
CA GLU A 7 13.78 -4.91 -5.59
C GLU A 7 14.75 -5.10 -6.77
N ARG A 8 15.61 -6.12 -6.62
CA ARG A 8 16.28 -6.92 -7.68
C ARG A 8 17.50 -6.33 -8.40
N GLY A 9 18.66 -6.95 -8.11
CA GLY A 9 19.77 -7.13 -9.06
C GLY A 9 20.14 -8.62 -9.15
N LYS A 10 19.89 -9.21 -10.31
CA LYS A 10 19.98 -10.65 -10.64
C LYS A 10 21.42 -11.15 -10.76
N ARG A 11 21.62 -12.43 -10.43
CA ARG A 11 22.82 -13.23 -10.73
C ARG A 11 22.72 -13.78 -12.15
N ASP A 12 23.71 -13.50 -12.99
CA ASP A 12 23.86 -14.13 -14.30
C ASP A 12 24.75 -15.38 -14.18
N VAL A 13 24.11 -16.53 -14.40
CA VAL A 13 24.75 -17.81 -14.69
C VAL A 13 24.49 -18.07 -16.17
N LEU A 14 25.54 -18.26 -16.98
CA LEU A 14 25.40 -18.74 -18.36
C LEU A 14 26.01 -20.14 -18.53
N PRO A 15 25.35 -21.04 -19.28
CA PRO A 15 25.70 -22.44 -19.39
C PRO A 15 26.50 -22.80 -20.66
N CYS A 16 27.04 -24.02 -20.63
CA CYS A 16 27.72 -24.76 -21.69
C CYS A 16 27.08 -24.68 -23.08
N ALA A 17 27.91 -24.60 -24.12
CA ALA A 17 27.55 -24.90 -25.51
C ALA A 17 28.34 -26.10 -26.04
N ARG A 18 27.66 -27.01 -26.74
CA ARG A 18 28.11 -28.32 -27.24
C ARG A 18 27.73 -28.46 -28.73
N PHE A 19 28.74 -28.63 -29.61
CA PHE A 19 28.75 -29.26 -30.98
C PHE A 19 27.74 -28.75 -32.04
N PRO A 20 27.74 -29.14 -33.36
CA PRO A 20 28.54 -30.10 -34.20
C PRO A 20 29.18 -29.43 -35.47
N GLY A 21 30.09 -29.99 -36.29
CA GLY A 21 30.07 -31.18 -37.17
C GLY A 21 29.99 -30.77 -38.66
N ILE A 22 30.99 -31.11 -39.52
CA ILE A 22 31.00 -31.10 -41.01
C ILE A 22 32.15 -32.04 -41.46
N LYS A 23 31.85 -33.27 -41.89
CA LYS A 23 31.79 -33.81 -43.28
C LYS A 23 33.14 -33.95 -44.02
N GLU A 24 33.53 -35.22 -44.19
CA GLU A 24 34.27 -35.81 -45.32
C GLU A 24 33.84 -35.23 -46.69
N PRO A 25 34.66 -35.28 -47.79
CA PRO A 25 35.17 -36.57 -48.27
C PRO A 25 36.42 -36.61 -49.21
N LEU A 26 36.71 -37.85 -49.65
CA LEU A 26 37.29 -38.29 -50.94
C LEU A 26 38.82 -38.52 -51.12
N THR A 27 39.12 -39.81 -51.41
CA THR A 27 40.04 -40.39 -52.42
C THR A 27 41.57 -40.26 -52.31
N MET A 28 42.20 -41.44 -52.09
CA MET A 28 43.56 -41.88 -52.48
C MET A 28 43.77 -41.82 -54.02
N PRO A 29 45.01 -41.91 -54.62
CA PRO A 29 46.16 -42.70 -54.14
C PRO A 29 47.62 -42.22 -54.46
N ALA A 30 48.56 -42.83 -53.71
CA ALA A 30 49.91 -43.31 -54.09
C ALA A 30 51.04 -42.34 -54.54
N TRP A 31 52.27 -42.80 -54.24
CA TRP A 31 53.61 -42.40 -54.71
C TRP A 31 54.35 -41.31 -53.89
N PHE A 32 55.13 -41.73 -52.88
CA PHE A 32 56.60 -41.56 -52.81
C PHE A 32 57.17 -42.12 -51.47
N PRO A 33 58.22 -42.97 -51.49
CA PRO A 33 58.92 -43.46 -50.30
C PRO A 33 60.17 -42.62 -49.94
N GLN A 34 60.62 -42.78 -48.68
CA GLN A 34 61.93 -42.41 -48.08
C GLN A 34 62.11 -40.90 -47.72
N CYS A 35 62.55 -40.49 -46.53
CA CYS A 35 63.71 -40.92 -45.74
C CYS A 35 63.52 -40.75 -44.21
N GLU A 36 64.32 -41.48 -43.43
CA GLU A 36 64.47 -41.42 -41.97
C GLU A 36 64.80 -40.02 -41.40
N GLU A 37 63.99 -39.50 -40.47
CA GLU A 37 64.40 -38.45 -39.52
C GLU A 37 64.66 -39.08 -38.15
N LEU A 38 65.90 -39.52 -37.95
CA LEU A 38 66.43 -39.89 -36.64
C LEU A 38 66.60 -38.63 -35.76
N GLY A 39 65.75 -38.47 -34.74
CA GLY A 39 66.16 -37.89 -33.46
C GLY A 39 66.05 -36.37 -33.22
N MET A 40 65.13 -35.63 -33.86
CA MET A 40 64.79 -34.25 -33.43
C MET A 40 63.34 -34.14 -32.88
N PRO A 41 63.13 -33.55 -31.69
CA PRO A 41 61.78 -33.38 -31.14
C PRO A 41 61.06 -32.21 -31.82
N SER A 42 59.82 -32.41 -32.22
CA SER A 42 59.01 -31.34 -32.83
C SER A 42 58.43 -30.38 -31.79
N GLU A 43 58.02 -29.19 -32.22
CA GLU A 43 57.40 -28.17 -31.34
C GLU A 43 56.22 -28.74 -30.53
N LYS A 44 55.30 -29.44 -31.20
CA LYS A 44 54.15 -30.09 -30.56
C LYS A 44 54.57 -31.06 -29.46
N GLN A 45 55.69 -31.76 -29.63
CA GLN A 45 56.20 -32.72 -28.65
C GLN A 45 56.81 -32.04 -27.44
N VAL A 46 57.58 -30.97 -27.65
CA VAL A 46 58.11 -30.14 -26.57
C VAL A 46 56.98 -29.52 -25.77
N TRP A 47 55.93 -29.05 -26.44
CA TRP A 47 54.74 -28.45 -25.80
C TRP A 47 53.96 -29.47 -24.98
N LEU A 48 53.72 -30.67 -25.51
CA LEU A 48 53.06 -31.75 -24.78
C LEU A 48 53.86 -32.18 -23.54
N ALA A 49 55.18 -32.30 -23.67
CA ALA A 49 56.05 -32.61 -22.53
C ALA A 49 56.06 -31.48 -21.49
N ALA A 50 56.06 -30.21 -21.93
CA ALA A 50 55.98 -29.06 -21.03
C ALA A 50 54.62 -28.96 -20.32
N ASP A 51 53.52 -29.24 -21.02
CA ASP A 51 52.18 -29.32 -20.44
C ASP A 51 52.08 -30.43 -19.39
N GLU A 52 52.73 -31.56 -19.61
CA GLU A 52 52.78 -32.68 -18.66
C GLU A 52 53.58 -32.34 -17.40
N VAL A 53 54.76 -31.72 -17.53
CA VAL A 53 55.51 -31.20 -16.35
C VAL A 53 54.70 -30.13 -15.62
N HIS A 54 53.92 -29.34 -16.35
CA HIS A 54 53.09 -28.32 -15.73
C HIS A 54 51.91 -28.94 -14.95
N GLN A 55 51.28 -29.98 -15.49
CA GLN A 55 50.16 -30.69 -14.87
C GLN A 55 50.55 -31.44 -13.60
N THR A 56 51.78 -31.96 -13.52
CA THR A 56 52.31 -32.56 -12.28
C THR A 56 52.55 -31.53 -11.16
N GLY A 57 52.38 -30.24 -11.44
CA GLY A 57 52.60 -29.15 -10.48
C GLY A 57 54.07 -28.81 -10.26
N GLU A 58 54.97 -29.45 -11.02
CA GLU A 58 56.41 -29.19 -10.96
C GLU A 58 56.80 -27.94 -11.78
N ARG A 59 58.02 -27.44 -11.54
CA ARG A 59 58.58 -26.35 -12.33
C ARG A 59 58.98 -26.84 -13.71
N VAL A 60 58.47 -26.18 -14.75
CA VAL A 60 58.80 -26.50 -16.15
C VAL A 60 60.20 -25.97 -16.49
N THR A 61 61.20 -26.81 -16.22
CA THR A 61 62.61 -26.59 -16.59
C THR A 61 62.94 -27.36 -17.86
N GLN A 62 63.93 -26.86 -18.59
CA GLN A 62 64.36 -27.47 -19.85
C GLN A 62 64.87 -28.89 -19.66
N GLU A 63 65.60 -29.15 -18.57
CA GLU A 63 66.09 -30.48 -18.19
C GLU A 63 64.94 -31.47 -17.98
N ARG A 64 63.85 -31.07 -17.32
CA ARG A 64 62.69 -31.93 -17.07
C ARG A 64 61.95 -32.28 -18.35
N VAL A 65 61.79 -31.29 -19.23
CA VAL A 65 61.19 -31.50 -20.55
C VAL A 65 62.06 -32.42 -21.41
N ILE A 66 63.39 -32.24 -21.40
CA ILE A 66 64.32 -33.15 -22.10
C ILE A 66 64.27 -34.56 -21.50
N ALA A 67 64.25 -34.71 -20.18
CA ALA A 67 64.17 -36.01 -19.52
C ALA A 67 62.88 -36.76 -19.89
N LEU A 68 61.74 -36.07 -19.97
CA LEU A 68 60.49 -36.67 -20.45
C LEU A 68 60.55 -37.07 -21.93
N LEU A 69 61.16 -36.24 -22.78
CA LEU A 69 61.34 -36.57 -24.20
C LEU A 69 62.28 -37.78 -24.38
N GLN A 70 63.37 -37.86 -23.61
CA GLN A 70 64.30 -38.97 -23.61
C GLN A 70 63.63 -40.28 -23.15
N LYS A 71 62.78 -40.23 -22.11
CA LYS A 71 61.96 -41.38 -21.69
C LYS A 71 61.06 -41.91 -22.80
N ARG A 72 60.64 -41.06 -23.75
CA ARG A 72 59.82 -41.42 -24.92
C ARG A 72 60.64 -41.91 -26.11
N GLY A 73 61.93 -42.21 -25.91
CA GLY A 73 62.83 -42.69 -26.95
C GLY A 73 63.24 -41.62 -27.96
N ARG A 74 63.03 -40.33 -27.65
CA ARG A 74 63.39 -39.20 -28.52
C ARG A 74 64.39 -38.31 -27.80
N GLY A 75 65.64 -38.37 -28.24
CA GLY A 75 66.67 -37.44 -27.78
C GLY A 75 66.39 -36.03 -28.30
N GLY A 76 66.67 -35.02 -27.49
CA GLY A 76 66.67 -33.63 -27.90
C GLY A 76 67.75 -32.89 -27.14
N SER A 77 68.64 -32.20 -27.87
CA SER A 77 69.66 -31.36 -27.25
C SER A 77 69.01 -30.12 -26.63
N THR A 78 69.65 -29.55 -25.60
CA THR A 78 69.30 -28.24 -25.03
C THR A 78 69.16 -27.16 -26.12
N ARG A 79 69.95 -27.23 -27.20
CA ARG A 79 69.83 -26.27 -28.31
C ARG A 79 68.54 -26.41 -29.12
N GLN A 80 67.98 -27.62 -29.20
CA GLN A 80 66.78 -27.94 -29.98
C GLN A 80 65.49 -27.70 -29.18
N VAL A 81 65.48 -28.04 -27.89
CA VAL A 81 64.29 -27.89 -27.03
C VAL A 81 64.07 -26.44 -26.59
N GLY A 82 65.14 -25.65 -26.47
CA GLY A 82 65.10 -24.29 -25.92
C GLY A 82 64.12 -23.35 -26.63
N PRO A 83 64.18 -23.19 -27.97
CA PRO A 83 63.29 -22.31 -28.71
C PRO A 83 61.80 -22.69 -28.58
N HIS A 84 61.49 -23.98 -28.66
CA HIS A 84 60.11 -24.48 -28.54
C HIS A 84 59.58 -24.40 -27.11
N LEU A 85 60.43 -24.56 -26.09
CA LEU A 85 60.01 -24.38 -24.70
C LEU A 85 59.78 -22.89 -24.38
N LEU A 86 60.54 -21.99 -24.99
CA LEU A 86 60.31 -20.55 -24.86
C LEU A 86 58.98 -20.16 -25.51
N SER A 87 58.69 -20.66 -26.73
CA SER A 87 57.39 -20.42 -27.39
C SER A 87 56.23 -20.92 -26.54
N TRP A 88 56.37 -22.09 -25.94
CA TRP A 88 55.39 -22.63 -24.98
C TRP A 88 55.21 -21.73 -23.74
N LYS A 89 56.31 -21.28 -23.11
CA LYS A 89 56.25 -20.43 -21.91
C LYS A 89 55.55 -19.09 -22.19
N VAL A 90 55.81 -18.49 -23.34
CA VAL A 90 55.15 -17.26 -23.77
C VAL A 90 53.67 -17.52 -24.07
N ALA A 91 53.35 -18.55 -24.85
CA ALA A 91 51.98 -18.88 -25.25
C ALA A 91 51.08 -19.23 -24.05
N ARG A 92 51.63 -19.91 -23.04
CA ARG A 92 50.91 -20.27 -21.81
C ARG A 92 50.99 -19.20 -20.71
N ASN A 93 51.65 -18.07 -20.98
CA ASN A 93 51.96 -17.04 -19.99
C ASN A 93 52.52 -17.63 -18.68
N TYR A 94 53.46 -18.57 -18.83
CA TYR A 94 53.96 -19.39 -17.73
C TYR A 94 54.71 -18.52 -16.71
N ARG A 95 54.08 -18.25 -15.57
CA ARG A 95 54.73 -17.67 -14.40
C ARG A 95 55.15 -18.81 -13.47
N PRO A 96 56.44 -19.05 -13.24
CA PRO A 96 56.87 -20.06 -12.28
C PRO A 96 56.25 -19.70 -10.94
N ARG A 97 55.39 -20.58 -10.40
CA ARG A 97 54.87 -20.42 -9.04
C ARG A 97 56.08 -20.33 -8.13
N LEU A 98 56.22 -19.22 -7.41
CA LEU A 98 57.20 -19.14 -6.33
C LEU A 98 56.91 -20.33 -5.42
N GLU A 99 57.92 -21.16 -5.16
CA GLU A 99 57.77 -22.22 -4.16
C GLU A 99 57.32 -21.54 -2.88
N VAL A 100 56.11 -21.89 -2.42
CA VAL A 100 55.63 -21.48 -1.11
C VAL A 100 56.40 -22.32 -0.10
N LYS A 101 57.71 -22.06 0.03
CA LYS A 101 58.42 -22.37 1.25
C LYS A 101 57.66 -21.61 2.32
N GLY A 102 57.15 -22.33 3.32
CA GLY A 102 56.40 -21.72 4.42
C GLY A 102 57.16 -20.50 4.93
N LEU A 103 56.43 -19.46 5.36
CA LEU A 103 57.08 -18.29 5.93
C LEU A 103 58.03 -18.75 7.05
N PRO A 104 59.23 -18.16 7.18
CA PRO A 104 60.08 -18.38 8.34
C PRO A 104 59.27 -18.34 9.63
N GLU A 105 59.48 -19.30 10.56
CA GLU A 105 58.68 -19.44 11.78
C GLU A 105 58.53 -18.14 12.56
N ARG A 106 59.59 -17.32 12.59
CA ARG A 106 59.57 -15.98 13.19
C ARG A 106 58.49 -15.08 12.59
N LEU A 107 58.37 -15.04 11.25
CA LEU A 107 57.37 -14.23 10.57
C LEU A 107 55.96 -14.78 10.76
N GLN A 108 55.81 -16.10 10.93
CA GLN A 108 54.51 -16.69 11.28
C GLN A 108 54.06 -16.25 12.68
N GLY A 109 54.96 -16.30 13.67
CA GLY A 109 54.66 -15.85 15.03
C GLY A 109 54.33 -14.36 15.10
N GLU A 110 55.10 -13.51 14.39
CA GLU A 110 54.83 -12.07 14.32
C GLU A 110 53.47 -11.76 13.65
N LEU A 111 53.10 -12.51 12.61
CA LEU A 111 51.80 -12.38 11.94
C LEU A 111 50.65 -12.82 12.84
N VAL A 112 50.77 -13.96 13.53
CA VAL A 112 49.74 -14.46 14.47
C VAL A 112 49.53 -13.43 15.59
N ALA A 113 50.59 -12.96 16.21
CA ALA A 113 50.51 -11.97 17.27
C ALA A 113 49.92 -10.63 16.78
N PHE A 114 50.17 -10.26 15.53
CA PHE A 114 49.54 -9.09 14.91
C PHE A 114 48.03 -9.29 14.72
N VAL A 115 47.62 -10.44 14.19
CA VAL A 115 46.20 -10.77 13.98
C VAL A 115 45.44 -10.83 15.30
N GLU A 116 46.03 -11.43 16.35
CA GLU A 116 45.44 -11.45 17.70
C GLU A 116 45.21 -10.04 18.23
N ARG A 117 46.20 -9.14 18.13
CA ARG A 117 46.03 -7.74 18.55
C ARG A 117 44.94 -7.01 17.76
N VAL A 118 44.87 -7.22 16.45
CA VAL A 118 43.81 -6.62 15.61
C VAL A 118 42.44 -7.17 16.01
N TRP A 119 42.35 -8.47 16.28
CA TRP A 119 41.12 -9.11 16.71
C TRP A 119 40.65 -8.60 18.07
N ASP A 120 41.55 -8.44 19.04
CA ASP A 120 41.23 -7.90 20.36
C ASP A 120 40.69 -6.47 20.27
N VAL A 121 41.35 -5.62 19.47
CA VAL A 121 40.89 -4.24 19.23
C VAL A 121 39.53 -4.23 18.54
N ALA A 122 39.34 -5.07 17.53
CA ALA A 122 38.06 -5.19 16.83
C ALA A 122 36.94 -5.69 17.75
N LEU A 123 37.23 -6.63 18.66
CA LEU A 123 36.28 -7.14 19.63
C LEU A 123 35.86 -6.03 20.62
N VAL A 124 36.82 -5.25 21.12
CA VAL A 124 36.54 -4.12 22.00
C VAL A 124 35.67 -3.09 21.29
N GLU A 125 36.04 -2.68 20.08
CA GLU A 125 35.27 -1.71 19.30
C GLU A 125 33.86 -2.21 18.99
N ALA A 126 33.71 -3.47 18.55
CA ALA A 126 32.40 -4.07 18.29
C ALA A 126 31.54 -4.12 19.56
N SER A 127 32.14 -4.43 20.72
CA SER A 127 31.43 -4.45 22.00
C SER A 127 30.94 -3.07 22.44
N LEU A 128 31.70 -2.01 22.15
CA LEU A 128 31.30 -0.63 22.42
C LEU A 128 30.15 -0.21 21.52
N ARG A 129 30.27 -0.44 20.20
CA ARG A 129 29.18 -0.14 19.25
C ARG A 129 27.89 -0.87 19.61
N TYR A 130 27.98 -2.14 20.00
CA TYR A 130 26.80 -2.90 20.43
C TYR A 130 26.14 -2.33 21.69
N LYS A 131 26.92 -1.83 22.65
CA LYS A 131 26.38 -1.17 23.85
C LYS A 131 25.70 0.15 23.48
N ASP A 132 26.31 0.95 22.62
CA ASP A 132 25.74 2.21 22.14
C ASP A 132 24.43 1.98 21.38
N ASP A 133 24.40 1.00 20.47
CA ASP A 133 23.21 0.61 19.72
C ASP A 133 22.09 0.16 20.66
N ARG A 134 22.44 -0.65 21.68
CA ARG A 134 21.46 -1.10 22.67
C ARG A 134 20.86 0.07 23.44
N LEU A 135 21.68 1.02 23.90
CA LEU A 135 21.20 2.21 24.61
C LEU A 135 20.31 3.06 23.71
N LYS A 136 20.68 3.22 22.44
CA LYS A 136 19.88 3.94 21.45
C LYS A 136 18.50 3.30 21.27
N VAL A 137 18.44 1.98 21.09
CA VAL A 137 17.16 1.24 20.97
C VAL A 137 16.33 1.37 22.25
N GLU A 138 16.95 1.34 23.44
CA GLU A 138 16.25 1.53 24.71
C GLU A 138 15.66 2.95 24.85
N ILE A 139 16.38 3.99 24.40
CA ILE A 139 15.90 5.37 24.37
C ILE A 139 14.76 5.54 23.36
N GLU A 140 14.93 5.04 22.14
CA GLU A 140 13.90 5.07 21.09
C GLU A 140 12.63 4.34 21.55
N GLY A 141 12.79 3.16 22.17
CA GLY A 141 11.66 2.40 22.71
C GLY A 141 10.98 3.06 23.92
N ARG A 142 11.68 3.94 24.66
CA ARG A 142 11.05 4.76 25.70
C ARG A 142 10.25 5.91 25.08
N ALA A 143 10.87 6.67 24.18
CA ALA A 143 10.22 7.77 23.48
C ALA A 143 8.98 7.30 22.70
N ALA A 144 9.04 6.13 22.06
CA ALA A 144 7.91 5.54 21.35
C ALA A 144 6.74 5.19 22.29
N ARG A 145 7.02 4.70 23.50
CA ARG A 145 5.98 4.42 24.51
C ARG A 145 5.36 5.70 25.05
N GLU A 146 6.18 6.70 25.37
CA GLU A 146 5.70 8.02 25.79
C GLU A 146 4.77 8.63 24.74
N LEU A 147 5.15 8.56 23.45
CA LEU A 147 4.29 9.03 22.36
C LEU A 147 2.97 8.24 22.27
N MET A 148 2.99 6.91 22.44
CA MET A 148 1.77 6.10 22.44
C MET A 148 0.84 6.49 23.61
N ASP A 149 1.41 6.67 24.81
CA ASP A 149 0.65 7.09 25.98
C ASP A 149 0.02 8.47 25.77
N GLU A 150 0.76 9.43 25.19
CA GLU A 150 0.24 10.75 24.82
C GLU A 150 -0.90 10.64 23.80
N THR A 151 -0.74 9.81 22.75
CA THR A 151 -1.81 9.62 21.75
C THR A 151 -3.06 9.02 22.37
N PHE A 152 -2.91 8.06 23.29
CA PHE A 152 -4.05 7.45 23.97
C PHE A 152 -4.80 8.45 24.84
N VAL A 153 -4.09 9.26 25.62
CA VAL A 153 -4.71 10.32 26.44
C VAL A 153 -5.45 11.33 25.55
N ASN A 154 -4.86 11.72 24.43
CA ASN A 154 -5.48 12.65 23.47
C ASN A 154 -6.75 12.05 22.84
N GLU A 155 -6.72 10.77 22.47
CA GLU A 155 -7.89 10.05 21.95
C GLU A 155 -9.02 10.00 22.98
N GLU A 156 -8.71 9.69 24.25
CA GLU A 156 -9.72 9.70 25.31
C GLU A 156 -10.36 11.08 25.51
N VAL A 157 -9.55 12.15 25.49
CA VAL A 157 -10.07 13.52 25.60
C VAL A 157 -10.98 13.83 24.42
N ALA A 158 -10.57 13.50 23.20
CA ALA A 158 -11.38 13.72 22.01
C ALA A 158 -12.71 12.94 22.04
N ILE A 159 -12.71 11.71 22.56
CA ILE A 159 -13.93 10.91 22.74
C ILE A 159 -14.88 11.61 23.71
N ARG A 160 -14.39 12.05 24.88
CA ARG A 160 -15.21 12.77 25.87
C ARG A 160 -15.81 14.04 25.28
N GLU A 161 -15.00 14.85 24.59
CA GLU A 161 -15.47 16.07 23.94
C GLU A 161 -16.53 15.76 22.87
N ASN A 162 -16.32 14.73 22.05
CA ASN A 162 -17.28 14.31 21.03
C ASN A 162 -18.63 13.90 21.63
N GLU A 163 -18.61 13.18 22.75
CA GLU A 163 -19.82 12.82 23.51
C GLU A 163 -20.53 14.07 24.01
N THR A 164 -19.81 15.03 24.61
CA THR A 164 -20.43 16.29 25.07
C THR A 164 -21.07 17.08 23.94
N LEU A 165 -20.42 17.14 22.76
CA LEU A 165 -20.96 17.81 21.59
C LEU A 165 -22.19 17.10 21.04
N LYS A 166 -22.19 15.76 21.01
CA LYS A 166 -23.37 14.97 20.61
C LYS A 166 -24.55 15.21 21.55
N SER A 167 -24.32 15.26 22.86
CA SER A 167 -25.37 15.58 23.83
C SER A 167 -25.98 16.97 23.58
N ARG A 168 -25.14 17.99 23.37
CA ARG A 168 -25.61 19.34 23.04
C ARG A 168 -26.38 19.40 21.72
N LEU A 169 -25.94 18.67 20.71
CA LEU A 169 -26.67 18.58 19.44
C LEU A 169 -28.04 17.94 19.64
N ALA A 170 -28.14 16.86 20.41
CA ALA A 170 -29.41 16.21 20.72
C ALA A 170 -30.36 17.14 21.49
N GLU A 171 -29.84 17.91 22.44
CA GLU A 171 -30.61 18.94 23.17
C GLU A 171 -31.15 20.01 22.20
N MET A 172 -30.28 20.59 21.36
CA MET A 172 -30.68 21.59 20.37
C MET A 172 -31.68 21.04 19.35
N GLU A 173 -31.57 19.78 18.93
CA GLU A 173 -32.52 19.14 18.02
C GLU A 173 -33.91 19.02 18.66
N VAL A 174 -33.98 18.67 19.94
CA VAL A 174 -35.25 18.62 20.71
C VAL A 174 -35.85 20.02 20.83
N GLU A 175 -35.04 21.03 21.15
CA GLU A 175 -35.50 22.43 21.22
C GLU A 175 -36.03 22.93 19.87
N MET A 176 -35.31 22.64 18.79
CA MET A 176 -35.71 22.97 17.42
C MET A 176 -37.01 22.27 17.03
N ALA A 177 -37.18 21.00 17.38
CA ALA A 177 -38.43 20.27 17.15
C ALA A 177 -39.59 20.89 17.93
N ALA A 178 -39.38 21.27 19.19
CA ALA A 178 -40.39 21.94 20.01
C ALA A 178 -40.76 23.33 19.47
N LEU A 179 -39.79 24.11 19.01
CA LEU A 179 -40.01 25.40 18.36
C LEU A 179 -40.78 25.26 17.06
N ARG A 180 -40.37 24.32 16.18
CA ARG A 180 -41.08 24.03 14.92
C ARG A 180 -42.52 23.64 15.17
N LYS A 181 -42.78 22.81 16.20
CA LYS A 181 -44.14 22.46 16.60
C LYS A 181 -44.94 23.68 17.05
N ARG A 182 -44.39 24.52 17.94
CA ARG A 182 -45.05 25.76 18.40
C ARG A 182 -45.38 26.70 17.23
N VAL A 183 -44.45 26.89 16.30
CA VAL A 183 -44.67 27.71 15.11
C VAL A 183 -45.76 27.09 14.23
N SER A 184 -45.72 25.79 13.98
CA SER A 184 -46.76 25.07 13.23
C SER A 184 -48.15 25.23 13.87
N ASP A 185 -48.24 25.13 15.20
CA ASP A 185 -49.50 25.28 15.93
C ASP A 185 -50.02 26.72 15.83
N MET A 186 -49.16 27.73 15.99
CA MET A 186 -49.50 29.14 15.82
C MET A 186 -49.99 29.44 14.40
N VAL A 187 -49.26 28.97 13.38
CA VAL A 187 -49.62 29.12 11.96
C VAL A 187 -50.95 28.43 11.64
N ALA A 188 -51.24 27.30 12.29
CA ALA A 188 -52.53 26.62 12.16
C ALA A 188 -53.66 27.41 12.85
N HIS A 189 -53.41 27.96 14.03
CA HIS A 189 -54.38 28.81 14.73
C HIS A 189 -54.74 30.05 13.92
N GLU A 190 -53.75 30.78 13.40
CA GLU A 190 -53.99 31.96 12.56
C GLU A 190 -54.76 31.64 11.29
N PHE A 191 -54.45 30.50 10.66
CA PHE A 191 -55.19 30.03 9.49
C PHE A 191 -56.66 29.78 9.83
N TRP A 192 -56.94 29.03 10.90
CA TRP A 192 -58.32 28.76 11.30
C TRP A 192 -59.04 30.02 11.77
N ASP A 193 -58.37 30.94 12.46
CA ASP A 193 -58.96 32.23 12.83
C ASP A 193 -59.31 33.07 11.59
N ARG A 194 -58.49 33.03 10.54
CA ARG A 194 -58.81 33.66 9.25
C ARG A 194 -60.02 32.99 8.60
N VAL A 195 -60.04 31.65 8.51
CA VAL A 195 -61.18 30.90 7.96
C VAL A 195 -62.48 31.25 8.70
N MET A 196 -62.44 31.34 10.03
CA MET A 196 -63.63 31.68 10.82
C MET A 196 -64.11 33.12 10.58
N ARG A 197 -63.20 34.09 10.44
CA ARG A 197 -63.56 35.48 10.08
C ARG A 197 -64.21 35.56 8.69
N GLU A 198 -63.71 34.79 7.73
CA GLU A 198 -64.28 34.74 6.39
C GLU A 198 -65.68 34.11 6.40
N ILE A 199 -65.88 33.03 7.18
CA ILE A 199 -67.22 32.43 7.35
C ILE A 199 -68.17 33.42 8.02
N GLU A 200 -67.73 34.16 9.04
CA GLU A 200 -68.54 35.22 9.66
C GLU A 200 -68.94 36.29 8.66
N GLY A 201 -68.03 36.67 7.76
CA GLY A 201 -68.31 37.66 6.72
C GLY A 201 -69.33 37.22 5.68
N VAL A 202 -69.45 35.92 5.40
CA VAL A 202 -70.39 35.39 4.39
C VAL A 202 -71.70 34.88 4.99
N LEU A 203 -71.75 34.54 6.27
CA LEU A 203 -72.98 34.07 6.91
C LEU A 203 -74.03 35.20 7.07
N PRO A 204 -75.31 34.92 6.75
CA PRO A 204 -76.38 35.90 6.88
C PRO A 204 -76.71 36.21 8.36
N GLU A 205 -77.08 37.45 8.65
CA GLU A 205 -77.45 37.91 10.00
C GLU A 205 -78.83 37.41 10.44
N SER A 206 -79.78 37.27 9.51
CA SER A 206 -81.18 36.91 9.79
C SER A 206 -81.58 35.49 9.35
N GLY A 207 -80.62 34.65 8.93
CA GLY A 207 -80.89 33.33 8.35
C GLY A 207 -80.00 32.23 8.93
N TRP A 208 -80.54 31.01 8.99
CA TRP A 208 -79.82 29.81 9.37
C TRP A 208 -79.27 29.11 8.13
N VAL A 209 -77.97 28.86 8.10
CA VAL A 209 -77.30 28.13 7.01
C VAL A 209 -76.96 26.72 7.50
N PRO A 210 -77.35 25.66 6.77
CA PRO A 210 -76.97 24.31 7.15
C PRO A 210 -75.46 24.11 6.98
N ASP A 211 -74.86 23.26 7.81
CA ASP A 211 -73.43 22.97 7.82
C ASP A 211 -72.80 22.66 6.44
N HIS A 212 -73.51 21.94 5.58
CA HIS A 212 -73.05 21.62 4.22
C HIS A 212 -73.02 22.85 3.30
N GLY A 213 -73.95 23.79 3.47
CA GLY A 213 -74.00 25.02 2.69
C GLY A 213 -72.91 26.03 3.06
N VAL A 214 -72.29 25.90 4.24
CA VAL A 214 -71.20 26.81 4.66
C VAL A 214 -69.96 26.65 3.79
N LEU A 215 -69.67 25.43 3.31
CA LEU A 215 -68.51 25.18 2.43
C LEU A 215 -68.66 25.85 1.06
N ASP A 216 -69.89 25.87 0.52
CA ASP A 216 -70.18 26.46 -0.79
C ASP A 216 -70.08 28.00 -0.78
N LEU A 217 -70.21 28.59 0.41
CA LEU A 217 -70.11 30.03 0.63
C LEU A 217 -68.65 30.52 0.79
N LEU A 218 -67.68 29.62 0.99
CA LEU A 218 -66.30 30.00 1.22
C LEU A 218 -65.55 30.33 -0.09
N PRO A 219 -64.65 31.32 -0.09
CA PRO A 219 -63.79 31.61 -1.23
C PRO A 219 -62.96 30.38 -1.66
N PRO A 220 -62.86 30.07 -2.97
CA PRO A 220 -62.07 28.93 -3.45
C PRO A 220 -60.57 29.09 -3.18
N SER A 221 -60.09 30.32 -2.91
CA SER A 221 -58.72 30.60 -2.49
C SER A 221 -58.37 29.94 -1.15
N LEU A 222 -59.28 29.95 -0.17
CA LEU A 222 -59.08 29.31 1.13
C LEU A 222 -59.06 27.79 1.02
N ALA A 223 -59.91 27.22 0.16
CA ALA A 223 -59.89 25.78 -0.11
C ALA A 223 -58.54 25.34 -0.72
N ARG A 224 -57.98 26.12 -1.65
CA ARG A 224 -56.64 25.86 -2.22
C ARG A 224 -55.53 26.00 -1.18
N GLU A 225 -55.58 27.04 -0.34
CA GLU A 225 -54.61 27.22 0.75
C GLU A 225 -54.68 26.07 1.76
N ALA A 226 -55.88 25.60 2.09
CA ALA A 226 -56.09 24.46 2.98
C ALA A 226 -55.51 23.15 2.42
N ILE A 227 -55.68 22.92 1.11
CA ILE A 227 -55.06 21.79 0.40
C ILE A 227 -53.53 21.91 0.42
N ALA A 228 -52.98 23.10 0.15
CA ALA A 228 -51.54 23.33 0.18
C ALA A 228 -50.90 23.09 1.57
N ARG A 229 -51.69 23.19 2.64
CA ARG A 229 -51.27 22.93 4.04
C ARG A 229 -51.57 21.49 4.51
N ASP A 230 -51.91 20.59 3.59
CA ASP A 230 -52.34 19.20 3.86
C ASP A 230 -53.50 19.10 4.86
N LYS A 231 -54.36 20.12 4.87
CA LYS A 231 -55.51 20.22 5.77
C LYS A 231 -56.76 20.60 4.98
N PRO A 232 -57.27 19.73 4.09
CA PRO A 232 -58.45 20.05 3.28
C PRO A 232 -59.63 20.46 4.16
N LEU A 233 -60.37 21.47 3.71
CA LEU A 233 -61.61 21.94 4.34
C LEU A 233 -62.71 20.91 4.08
N THR A 234 -62.81 19.90 4.95
CA THR A 234 -63.90 18.92 4.90
C THR A 234 -65.05 19.35 5.80
N ARG A 235 -66.28 18.93 5.46
CA ARG A 235 -67.50 19.23 6.23
C ARG A 235 -67.32 18.93 7.72
N GLY A 236 -66.87 17.71 8.05
CA GLY A 236 -66.69 17.29 9.45
C GLY A 236 -65.64 18.12 10.19
N ARG A 237 -64.56 18.54 9.52
CA ARG A 237 -63.53 19.38 10.14
C ARG A 237 -64.02 20.80 10.36
N LEU A 238 -64.77 21.34 9.40
CA LEU A 238 -65.36 22.67 9.51
C LEU A 238 -66.41 22.73 10.61
N ASN A 239 -67.37 21.79 10.61
CA ASN A 239 -68.39 21.68 11.66
C ASN A 239 -67.73 21.58 13.05
N LYS A 240 -66.73 20.69 13.22
CA LYS A 240 -65.98 20.57 14.48
C LYS A 240 -65.35 21.90 14.91
N GLN A 241 -64.70 22.63 14.00
CA GLN A 241 -64.06 23.89 14.32
C GLN A 241 -65.08 25.00 14.62
N MET A 242 -66.19 25.07 13.88
CA MET A 242 -67.28 26.01 14.14
C MET A 242 -67.94 25.73 15.49
N GLY A 243 -68.20 24.46 15.83
CA GLY A 243 -68.73 24.06 17.13
C GLY A 243 -67.83 24.50 18.29
N ILE A 244 -66.51 24.35 18.16
CA ILE A 244 -65.54 24.87 19.15
C ILE A 244 -65.72 26.40 19.32
N ARG A 245 -65.88 27.17 18.23
CA ARG A 245 -66.06 28.62 18.32
C ARG A 245 -67.40 29.03 18.93
N VAL A 246 -68.47 28.28 18.68
CA VAL A 246 -69.76 28.47 19.34
C VAL A 246 -69.63 28.25 20.85
N THR A 247 -68.94 27.19 21.29
CA THR A 247 -68.70 26.93 22.72
C THR A 247 -67.88 28.05 23.38
N HIS A 248 -66.93 28.65 22.66
CA HIS A 248 -66.21 29.84 23.12
C HIS A 248 -66.99 31.14 22.96
N THR A 249 -68.25 31.09 22.54
CA THR A 249 -69.14 32.24 22.27
C THR A 249 -68.55 33.25 21.26
N LYS A 250 -67.72 32.80 20.31
CA LYS A 250 -67.12 33.64 19.27
C LYS A 250 -67.78 33.38 17.91
N TYR A 251 -68.00 34.44 17.12
CA TYR A 251 -68.42 34.47 15.71
C TYR A 251 -69.86 33.98 15.40
N PHE A 252 -70.31 32.85 15.97
CA PHE A 252 -71.53 32.17 15.52
C PHE A 252 -72.46 31.75 16.67
N VAL A 253 -73.71 31.47 16.30
CA VAL A 253 -74.67 30.71 17.12
C VAL A 253 -75.05 29.46 16.34
N SER A 254 -75.15 28.31 17.00
CA SER A 254 -75.64 27.07 16.40
C SER A 254 -77.00 26.67 16.93
N GLU A 255 -77.79 26.02 16.09
CA GLU A 255 -79.03 25.34 16.44
C GLU A 255 -78.96 23.90 15.91
N GLU A 256 -79.23 22.94 16.78
CA GLU A 256 -79.39 21.54 16.39
C GLU A 256 -80.87 21.29 16.05
N ARG A 257 -81.13 20.73 14.87
CA ARG A 257 -82.49 20.36 14.46
C ARG A 257 -82.78 18.89 14.72
N GLU A 258 -84.07 18.55 14.77
CA GLU A 258 -84.59 17.18 14.95
C GLU A 258 -84.03 16.18 13.93
N ASP A 259 -83.62 16.64 12.74
CA ASP A 259 -82.98 15.84 11.70
C ASP A 259 -81.50 15.50 11.98
N GLY A 260 -80.94 15.94 13.12
CA GLY A 260 -79.54 15.75 13.50
C GLY A 260 -78.54 16.66 12.77
N GLY A 261 -79.02 17.62 11.99
CA GLY A 261 -78.19 18.62 11.30
C GLY A 261 -77.93 19.85 12.17
N THR A 262 -76.69 20.35 12.15
CA THR A 262 -76.32 21.61 12.79
C THR A 262 -76.49 22.77 11.81
N PHE A 263 -77.21 23.79 12.23
CA PHE A 263 -77.37 25.04 11.49
C PHE A 263 -76.59 26.16 12.18
N TYR A 264 -76.01 27.04 11.38
CA TYR A 264 -75.22 28.16 11.88
C TYR A 264 -75.79 29.48 11.38
N ARG A 265 -75.70 30.50 12.24
CA ARG A 265 -75.96 31.89 11.87
C ARG A 265 -74.88 32.79 12.47
N ARG A 266 -74.71 33.98 11.88
CA ARG A 266 -73.84 35.00 12.44
C ARG A 266 -74.39 35.45 13.79
N ARG A 267 -73.51 35.68 14.76
CA ARG A 267 -73.90 36.25 16.04
C ARG A 267 -74.23 37.74 15.84
N ALA A 268 -75.39 38.18 16.32
CA ALA A 268 -75.70 39.61 16.39
C ALA A 268 -74.73 40.28 17.38
N GLY A 269 -74.05 41.33 16.92
CA GLY A 269 -73.09 42.11 17.71
C GLY A 269 -73.73 42.79 18.91
#